data_AF-A0A963IJ38-F1
#
_entry.id   AF-A0A963IJ38-F1
#
_cell.length_a   1.000
_cell.length_b   1.000
_cell.length_c   1.000
_cell.angle_alpha   90.00
_cell.angle_beta   90.00
_cell.angle_gamma   90.00
#
_symmetry.space_group_name_H-M   'P 1'
#
loop_
_entity.id
_entity.type
_entity.pdbx_description
1 polymer ?
#
loop_
_entity_poly.entity_id
_entity_poly.type
_entity_poly.pdbx_seq_one_letter_code
_entity_poly.pdbx_strand_id
1 'polypeptide(L)'
;EGRGATGFIHRTLVPYIPTAGELKTKPTQHSVKELRQIVIQPDILLCRADRSIPADERRKIALFCNVMPEAVIEALDASSIYKIPGLLHDQMLDEIVCHKLGILARAADLSVWQRLIYALENPEHELDIAFVGKYVDLTESYKSLIEAVSHAGLHTRSKVNIHFFDSEDIERTGCGALQKMDAILVPGGFGKRGTEGKIKAIQYARENKVPYLGICLGMQLAVVEFARNVAGMAGAHSTEFDEHSKFPVIGLITEWHDRSGQIERRDGSSDLGGTMRLGGQTCLLSEGSLARKVYELPEIVERHRHRYEVNNTLLGKLEAAGLRVSGRASGTDLCEMVELPDHPWFVGCQFHPEFTSNPRHGHPLFTAYVKAAIAAREAKETPCETV
;
A
#
# COMPACT_ATOMS: atom_id res chain seq x y z
N GLU A 1 -17.31 24.87 25.79
CA GLU A 1 -17.55 23.62 26.55
C GLU A 1 -19.04 23.50 26.86
N GLY A 2 -19.66 22.37 26.53
CA GLY A 2 -21.10 22.19 26.74
C GLY A 2 -21.59 20.84 26.21
N ARG A 3 -22.68 20.33 26.78
CA ARG A 3 -23.31 19.02 26.50
C ARG A 3 -23.72 18.74 25.04
N GLY A 4 -23.62 19.74 24.15
CA GLY A 4 -23.95 19.64 22.71
C GLY A 4 -22.75 19.80 21.77
N ALA A 5 -21.52 19.93 22.27
CA ALA A 5 -20.31 20.05 21.45
C ALA A 5 -19.40 18.80 21.50
N THR A 6 -19.88 17.71 22.14
CA THR A 6 -19.13 16.48 22.34
C THR A 6 -20.09 15.30 22.29
N GLY A 7 -19.69 14.23 21.61
CA GLY A 7 -20.41 12.96 21.54
C GLY A 7 -19.46 11.79 21.80
N PHE A 8 -19.90 10.82 22.58
CA PHE A 8 -19.13 9.62 22.91
C PHE A 8 -19.70 8.40 22.20
N ILE A 9 -18.89 7.79 21.33
CA ILE A 9 -19.22 6.51 20.68
C ILE A 9 -18.33 5.43 21.32
N HIS A 10 -18.95 4.45 21.97
CA HIS A 10 -18.22 3.37 22.64
C HIS A 10 -18.39 2.06 21.88
N ARG A 11 -17.27 1.47 21.46
CA ARG A 11 -17.25 0.18 20.75
C ARG A 11 -17.12 -0.96 21.74
N THR A 12 -18.05 -1.90 21.71
CA THR A 12 -18.04 -3.10 22.55
C THR A 12 -18.11 -4.37 21.69
N LEU A 13 -17.85 -5.52 22.32
CA LEU A 13 -18.03 -6.83 21.71
C LEU A 13 -19.26 -7.51 22.31
N VAL A 14 -20.12 -8.07 21.46
CA VAL A 14 -21.25 -8.93 21.83
C VAL A 14 -20.94 -10.34 21.33
N PRO A 15 -20.24 -11.15 22.13
CA PRO A 15 -19.78 -12.46 21.67
C PRO A 15 -20.94 -13.46 21.62
N TYR A 16 -20.94 -14.30 20.59
CA TYR A 16 -21.75 -15.50 20.54
C TYR A 16 -21.04 -16.65 21.27
N ILE A 17 -21.76 -17.38 22.12
CA ILE A 17 -21.22 -18.53 22.84
C ILE A 17 -21.82 -19.81 22.24
N PRO A 18 -21.07 -20.56 21.40
CA PRO A 18 -21.61 -21.72 20.68
C PRO A 18 -22.22 -22.79 21.59
N THR A 19 -21.61 -23.04 22.75
CA THR A 19 -22.10 -24.04 23.71
C THR A 19 -23.41 -23.66 24.39
N ALA A 20 -23.72 -22.36 24.47
CA ALA A 20 -24.96 -21.84 25.05
C ALA A 20 -26.01 -21.45 23.98
N GLY A 21 -25.60 -21.37 22.71
CA GLY A 21 -26.49 -21.01 21.60
C GLY A 21 -26.95 -19.55 21.61
N GLU A 22 -26.29 -18.65 22.34
CA GLU A 22 -26.77 -17.28 22.53
C GLU A 22 -25.67 -16.20 22.50
N LEU A 23 -26.08 -14.98 22.14
CA LEU A 23 -25.27 -13.78 22.24
C LEU A 23 -25.24 -13.28 23.69
N LYS A 24 -24.05 -12.95 24.21
CA LYS A 24 -23.90 -12.46 25.58
C LYS A 24 -23.75 -10.94 25.58
N THR A 25 -24.73 -10.25 26.16
CA THR A 25 -24.72 -8.79 26.30
C THR A 25 -23.98 -8.28 27.55
N LYS A 26 -23.63 -9.19 28.48
CA LYS A 26 -22.94 -8.86 29.74
C LYS A 26 -21.58 -8.14 29.57
N PRO A 27 -20.69 -8.54 28.63
CA PRO A 27 -19.44 -7.81 28.41
C PRO A 27 -19.65 -6.35 28.03
N THR A 28 -20.66 -6.06 27.19
CA THR A 28 -21.04 -4.68 26.84
C THR A 28 -21.49 -3.89 28.07
N GLN A 29 -22.35 -4.48 28.91
CA GLN A 29 -22.83 -3.83 30.15
C GLN A 29 -21.67 -3.51 31.12
N HIS A 30 -20.73 -4.44 31.29
CA HIS A 30 -19.55 -4.24 32.14
C HIS A 30 -18.64 -3.16 31.56
N SER A 31 -18.37 -3.19 30.26
CA SER A 31 -17.54 -2.18 29.60
C SER A 31 -18.10 -0.76 29.75
N VAL A 32 -19.42 -0.59 29.61
CA VAL A 32 -20.09 0.71 29.82
C VAL A 32 -20.09 1.11 31.30
N LYS A 33 -20.14 0.16 32.24
CA LYS A 33 -20.00 0.46 33.67
C LYS A 33 -18.62 1.03 33.98
N GLU A 34 -17.55 0.40 33.50
CA GLU A 34 -16.17 0.90 33.68
C GLU A 34 -15.99 2.29 33.04
N LEU A 35 -16.55 2.51 31.84
CA LEU A 35 -16.53 3.81 31.18
C LEU A 35 -17.23 4.91 32.02
N ARG A 36 -18.36 4.58 32.63
CA ARG A 36 -19.10 5.49 33.52
C ARG A 36 -18.38 5.76 34.84
N GLN A 37 -17.55 4.84 35.34
CA GLN A 37 -16.75 5.06 36.56
C GLN A 37 -15.72 6.18 36.37
N ILE A 38 -15.23 6.37 35.15
CA ILE A 38 -14.37 7.51 34.78
C ILE A 38 -15.18 8.72 34.27
N VAL A 39 -16.49 8.78 34.57
CA VAL A 39 -17.40 9.90 34.29
C VAL A 39 -17.68 10.11 32.79
N ILE A 40 -17.46 9.09 31.96
CA ILE A 40 -17.83 9.12 30.54
C ILE A 40 -19.15 8.36 30.33
N GLN A 41 -20.18 9.08 29.88
CA GLN A 41 -21.44 8.50 29.45
C GLN A 41 -21.44 8.34 27.93
N PRO A 42 -21.51 7.11 27.38
CA PRO A 42 -21.63 6.93 25.94
C PRO A 42 -22.99 7.45 25.47
N ASP A 43 -22.98 8.09 24.30
CA ASP A 43 -24.18 8.48 23.56
C ASP A 43 -24.61 7.38 22.58
N ILE A 44 -23.64 6.66 22.02
CA ILE A 44 -23.83 5.59 21.04
C ILE A 44 -23.00 4.38 21.45
N LEU A 45 -23.58 3.18 21.30
CA LEU A 45 -22.88 1.91 21.45
C LEU A 45 -22.73 1.25 20.08
N LEU A 46 -21.48 1.01 19.67
CA LEU A 46 -21.15 0.19 18.50
C LEU A 46 -20.89 -1.24 18.96
N CYS A 47 -21.90 -2.09 18.86
CA CYS A 47 -21.86 -3.48 19.29
C CYS A 47 -21.30 -4.37 18.17
N ARG A 48 -20.01 -4.69 18.21
CA ARG A 48 -19.38 -5.66 17.30
C ARG A 48 -19.94 -7.06 17.56
N ALA A 49 -20.43 -7.71 16.50
CA ALA A 49 -20.97 -9.07 16.55
C ALA A 49 -20.74 -9.79 15.22
N ASP A 50 -20.71 -11.12 15.25
CA ASP A 50 -20.60 -11.97 14.04
C ASP A 50 -21.96 -12.23 13.37
N ARG A 51 -23.06 -11.81 14.01
CA ARG A 51 -24.45 -12.03 13.57
C ARG A 51 -25.37 -10.95 14.15
N SER A 52 -26.57 -10.81 13.57
CA SER A 52 -27.58 -9.86 14.06
C SER A 52 -27.94 -10.14 15.52
N ILE A 53 -28.05 -9.05 16.29
CA ILE A 53 -28.40 -9.00 17.69
C ILE A 53 -29.92 -8.88 17.79
N PRO A 54 -30.62 -9.86 18.41
CA PRO A 54 -32.07 -9.80 18.58
C PRO A 54 -32.53 -8.50 19.22
N ALA A 55 -33.68 -7.98 18.78
CA ALA A 55 -34.22 -6.70 19.23
C ALA A 55 -34.36 -6.64 20.77
N ASP A 56 -34.68 -7.74 21.43
CA ASP A 56 -34.80 -7.80 22.89
C ASP A 56 -33.45 -7.69 23.59
N GLU A 57 -32.39 -8.31 23.05
CA GLU A 57 -31.03 -8.13 23.58
C GLU A 57 -30.52 -6.70 23.33
N ARG A 58 -30.87 -6.07 22.19
CA ARG A 58 -30.58 -4.64 21.95
C ARG A 58 -31.28 -3.72 22.95
N ARG A 59 -32.58 -3.93 23.20
CA ARG A 59 -33.35 -3.18 24.21
C ARG A 59 -32.77 -3.34 25.62
N LYS A 60 -32.35 -4.57 25.95
CA LYS A 60 -31.68 -4.88 27.22
C LYS A 60 -30.35 -4.17 27.35
N ILE A 61 -29.52 -4.14 26.31
CA ILE A 61 -28.30 -3.31 26.28
C ILE A 61 -28.66 -1.85 26.53
N ALA A 62 -29.61 -1.30 25.77
CA ALA A 62 -30.02 0.10 25.90
C ALA A 62 -30.42 0.46 27.34
N LEU A 63 -31.26 -0.37 27.96
CA LEU A 63 -31.73 -0.21 29.33
C LEU A 63 -30.58 -0.23 30.35
N PHE A 64 -29.71 -1.26 30.32
CA PHE A 64 -28.63 -1.40 31.30
C PHE A 64 -27.49 -0.38 31.11
N CYS A 65 -27.30 0.10 29.88
CA CYS A 65 -26.28 1.08 29.53
C CYS A 65 -26.79 2.53 29.61
N ASN A 66 -28.09 2.72 29.82
CA ASN A 66 -28.75 4.03 29.85
C ASN A 66 -28.50 4.85 28.56
N VAL A 67 -28.73 4.22 27.41
CA VAL A 67 -28.69 4.84 26.07
C VAL A 67 -30.03 4.62 25.37
N MET A 68 -30.32 5.44 24.36
CA MET A 68 -31.53 5.25 23.55
C MET A 68 -31.43 3.93 22.76
N PRO A 69 -32.52 3.16 22.58
CA PRO A 69 -32.51 1.91 21.81
C PRO A 69 -31.94 2.07 20.39
N GLU A 70 -32.24 3.19 19.75
CA GLU A 70 -31.77 3.53 18.40
C GLU A 70 -30.25 3.78 18.37
N ALA A 71 -29.65 4.17 19.51
CA ALA A 71 -28.22 4.39 19.66
C ALA A 71 -27.43 3.12 20.00
N VAL A 72 -28.10 1.96 20.07
CA VAL A 72 -27.44 0.63 20.12
C VAL A 72 -27.30 0.12 18.69
N ILE A 73 -26.16 0.38 18.09
CA ILE A 73 -25.85 0.11 16.68
C ILE A 73 -25.15 -1.23 16.53
N GLU A 74 -25.65 -2.06 15.64
CA GLU A 74 -25.02 -3.33 15.27
C GLU A 74 -23.84 -3.08 14.35
N ALA A 75 -22.64 -3.44 14.79
CA ALA A 75 -21.42 -3.33 14.01
C ALA A 75 -21.00 -4.73 13.52
N LEU A 76 -21.79 -5.31 12.63
CA LEU A 76 -21.58 -6.68 12.15
C LEU A 76 -20.25 -6.85 11.41
N ASP A 77 -19.74 -8.08 11.38
CA ASP A 77 -18.64 -8.44 10.49
C ASP A 77 -19.08 -8.25 9.03
N ALA A 78 -18.31 -7.46 8.28
CA ALA A 78 -18.59 -7.15 6.89
C ALA A 78 -17.56 -7.86 6.00
N SER A 79 -18.01 -8.35 4.84
CA SER A 79 -17.12 -9.00 3.85
C SER A 79 -16.09 -8.03 3.24
N SER A 80 -16.32 -6.72 3.37
CA SER A 80 -15.40 -5.67 2.96
C SER A 80 -15.59 -4.43 3.84
N ILE A 81 -14.49 -3.74 4.11
CA ILE A 81 -14.50 -2.46 4.86
C ILE A 81 -15.32 -1.38 4.16
N TYR A 82 -15.49 -1.46 2.83
CA TYR A 82 -16.23 -0.46 2.05
C TYR A 82 -17.75 -0.57 2.20
N LYS A 83 -18.25 -1.68 2.78
CA LYS A 83 -19.67 -1.87 3.12
C LYS A 83 -20.06 -1.21 4.45
N ILE A 84 -19.08 -0.98 5.33
CA ILE A 84 -19.31 -0.47 6.69
C ILE A 84 -20.04 0.89 6.67
N PRO A 85 -19.68 1.89 5.82
CA PRO A 85 -20.40 3.16 5.79
C PRO A 85 -21.91 3.00 5.51
N GLY A 86 -22.29 2.12 4.58
CA GLY A 86 -23.70 1.84 4.28
C GLY A 86 -24.41 1.16 5.47
N LEU A 87 -23.81 0.11 6.04
CA LEU A 87 -24.38 -0.62 7.18
C LEU A 87 -24.61 0.25 8.42
N LEU A 88 -23.75 1.26 8.65
CA LEU A 88 -23.91 2.20 9.74
C LEU A 88 -24.95 3.28 9.43
N HIS A 89 -25.01 3.74 8.18
CA HIS A 89 -26.01 4.70 7.71
C HIS A 89 -27.42 4.11 7.72
N ASP A 90 -27.60 2.84 7.36
CA ASP A 90 -28.89 2.13 7.43
C ASP A 90 -29.47 2.09 8.86
N GLN A 91 -28.61 2.21 9.87
CA GLN A 91 -28.97 2.29 11.29
C GLN A 91 -28.95 3.73 11.84
N MET A 92 -28.84 4.72 10.97
CA MET A 92 -28.90 6.15 11.27
C MET A 92 -27.81 6.65 12.22
N LEU A 93 -26.65 5.98 12.25
CA LEU A 93 -25.53 6.37 13.12
C LEU A 93 -25.14 7.85 12.92
N ASP A 94 -25.00 8.26 11.66
CA ASP A 94 -24.60 9.61 11.26
C ASP A 94 -25.63 10.67 11.65
N GLU A 95 -26.92 10.38 11.53
CA GLU A 95 -28.00 11.26 11.99
C GLU A 95 -28.03 11.40 13.51
N ILE A 96 -27.82 10.30 14.25
CA ILE A 96 -27.72 10.34 15.73
C ILE A 96 -26.55 11.24 16.16
N VAL A 97 -25.40 11.15 15.47
CA VAL A 97 -24.25 12.02 15.72
C VAL A 97 -24.57 13.48 15.38
N CYS A 98 -25.19 13.76 14.23
CA CYS A 98 -25.55 15.12 13.84
C CYS A 98 -26.52 15.76 14.82
N HIS A 99 -27.57 15.05 15.22
CA HIS A 99 -28.54 15.51 16.21
C HIS A 99 -27.88 15.77 17.57
N LYS A 100 -27.01 14.85 18.04
CA LYS A 100 -26.28 15.00 19.31
C LYS A 100 -25.40 16.25 19.34
N LEU A 101 -24.78 16.58 18.20
CA LEU A 101 -23.85 17.72 18.07
C LEU A 101 -24.54 19.01 17.59
N GLY A 102 -25.86 18.98 17.36
CA GLY A 102 -26.60 20.13 16.81
C GLY A 102 -26.15 20.52 15.41
N ILE A 103 -25.63 19.57 14.63
CA ILE A 103 -25.18 19.78 13.25
C ILE A 103 -26.37 19.64 12.31
N LEU A 104 -26.72 20.72 11.60
CA LEU A 104 -27.66 20.67 10.49
C LEU A 104 -26.91 20.22 9.23
N ALA A 105 -26.96 18.92 8.94
CA ALA A 105 -26.33 18.33 7.77
C ALA A 105 -27.34 18.13 6.62
N ARG A 106 -26.82 18.08 5.39
CA ARG A 106 -27.55 17.51 4.26
C ARG A 106 -27.57 15.99 4.36
N ALA A 107 -28.55 15.35 3.71
CA ALA A 107 -28.58 13.89 3.59
C ALA A 107 -27.24 13.36 3.03
N ALA A 108 -26.75 12.26 3.62
CA ALA A 108 -25.50 11.65 3.21
C ALA A 108 -25.60 11.09 1.78
N ASP A 109 -24.62 11.44 0.94
CA ASP A 109 -24.47 10.84 -0.39
C ASP A 109 -23.48 9.68 -0.31
N LEU A 110 -23.99 8.46 -0.42
CA LEU A 110 -23.21 7.23 -0.41
C LEU A 110 -22.90 6.69 -1.81
N SER A 111 -23.18 7.46 -2.88
CA SER A 111 -23.00 7.01 -4.27
C SER A 111 -21.59 6.51 -4.57
N VAL A 112 -20.57 7.13 -3.96
CA VAL A 112 -19.17 6.68 -4.07
C VAL A 112 -19.00 5.27 -3.51
N TRP A 113 -19.51 4.99 -2.31
CA TRP A 113 -19.42 3.68 -1.68
C TRP A 113 -20.22 2.63 -2.44
N GLN A 114 -21.41 2.98 -2.94
CA GLN A 114 -22.22 2.09 -3.77
C GLN A 114 -21.48 1.67 -5.05
N ARG A 115 -20.79 2.61 -5.73
CA ARG A 115 -19.96 2.29 -6.89
C ARG A 115 -18.79 1.36 -6.54
N LEU A 116 -18.12 1.60 -5.41
CA LEU A 116 -17.02 0.75 -4.96
C LEU A 116 -17.47 -0.67 -4.63
N ILE A 117 -18.61 -0.82 -3.94
CA ILE A 117 -19.20 -2.12 -3.63
C ILE A 117 -19.60 -2.84 -4.92
N TYR A 118 -20.25 -2.14 -5.85
CA TYR A 118 -20.61 -2.71 -7.15
C TYR A 118 -19.39 -3.22 -7.92
N ALA A 119 -18.32 -2.43 -7.99
CA ALA A 119 -17.07 -2.82 -8.66
C ALA A 119 -16.40 -4.03 -7.98
N LEU A 120 -16.44 -4.09 -6.64
CA LEU A 120 -15.91 -5.21 -5.87
C LEU A 120 -16.68 -6.52 -6.13
N GLU A 121 -18.01 -6.45 -6.24
CA GLU A 121 -18.88 -7.62 -6.40
C GLU A 121 -19.04 -8.05 -7.86
N ASN A 122 -18.74 -7.17 -8.82
CA ASN A 122 -18.91 -7.41 -10.25
C ASN A 122 -17.61 -7.11 -11.03
N PRO A 123 -16.52 -7.85 -10.77
CA PRO A 123 -15.28 -7.73 -11.54
C PRO A 123 -15.46 -8.26 -12.97
N GLU A 124 -14.81 -7.60 -13.93
CA GLU A 124 -14.74 -7.97 -15.34
C GLU A 124 -13.47 -8.75 -15.67
N HIS A 125 -12.42 -8.58 -14.86
CA HIS A 125 -11.15 -9.29 -14.99
C HIS A 125 -10.76 -9.97 -13.68
N GLU A 126 -10.00 -11.05 -13.75
CA GLU A 126 -9.32 -11.66 -12.62
C GLU A 126 -7.82 -11.65 -12.91
N LEU A 127 -6.99 -11.27 -11.94
CA LEU A 127 -5.55 -11.08 -12.12
C LEU A 127 -4.77 -11.70 -10.97
N ASP A 128 -3.66 -12.34 -11.29
CA ASP A 128 -2.76 -12.94 -10.31
C ASP A 128 -1.46 -12.14 -10.21
N ILE A 129 -1.27 -11.42 -9.10
CA ILE A 129 -0.10 -10.56 -8.89
C ILE A 129 0.85 -11.20 -7.89
N ALA A 130 2.10 -11.37 -8.28
CA ALA A 130 3.17 -11.76 -7.36
C ALA A 130 3.60 -10.59 -6.48
N PHE A 131 3.56 -10.81 -5.18
CA PHE A 131 4.11 -9.92 -4.17
C PHE A 131 5.38 -10.56 -3.58
N VAL A 132 6.55 -10.08 -3.98
CA VAL A 132 7.83 -10.70 -3.62
C VAL A 132 8.43 -10.01 -2.40
N GLY A 133 8.10 -10.52 -1.21
CA GLY A 133 8.48 -9.96 0.07
C GLY A 133 9.39 -10.89 0.89
N LYS A 134 9.81 -10.41 2.06
CA LYS A 134 10.54 -11.23 3.05
C LYS A 134 9.62 -11.86 4.09
N TYR A 135 8.58 -11.13 4.50
CA TYR A 135 7.66 -11.56 5.56
C TYR A 135 6.29 -11.83 4.97
N VAL A 136 6.12 -12.99 4.33
CA VAL A 136 4.86 -13.35 3.68
C VAL A 136 3.74 -13.67 4.68
N ASP A 137 4.09 -14.12 5.89
CA ASP A 137 3.12 -14.48 6.93
C ASP A 137 2.56 -13.27 7.71
N LEU A 138 3.20 -12.10 7.58
CA LEU A 138 2.80 -10.86 8.26
C LEU A 138 2.17 -9.89 7.26
N THR A 139 1.05 -10.29 6.66
CA THR A 139 0.29 -9.50 5.67
C THR A 139 -0.05 -8.09 6.15
N GLU A 140 -0.25 -7.91 7.45
CA GLU A 140 -0.49 -6.59 8.09
C GLU A 140 0.65 -5.58 7.86
N SER A 141 1.90 -6.06 7.71
CA SER A 141 3.05 -5.18 7.43
C SER A 141 2.93 -4.46 6.09
N TYR A 142 2.12 -4.98 5.18
CA TYR A 142 1.92 -4.45 3.82
C TYR A 142 0.49 -3.97 3.58
N LYS A 143 -0.31 -3.77 4.64
CA LYS A 143 -1.74 -3.45 4.54
C LYS A 143 -2.03 -2.30 3.58
N SER A 144 -1.33 -1.16 3.72
CA SER A 144 -1.52 0.00 2.85
C SER A 144 -1.29 -0.31 1.36
N LEU A 145 -0.29 -1.15 1.07
CA LEU A 145 0.08 -1.52 -0.29
C LEU A 145 -0.93 -2.52 -0.89
N ILE A 146 -1.37 -3.50 -0.11
CA ILE A 146 -2.45 -4.43 -0.46
C ILE A 146 -3.75 -3.65 -0.76
N GLU A 147 -4.10 -2.68 0.08
CA GLU A 147 -5.24 -1.80 -0.15
C GLU A 147 -5.06 -0.95 -1.40
N ALA A 148 -3.86 -0.40 -1.66
CA ALA A 148 -3.62 0.40 -2.87
C ALA A 148 -3.78 -0.40 -4.17
N VAL A 149 -3.33 -1.65 -4.19
CA VAL A 149 -3.57 -2.60 -5.29
C VAL A 149 -5.05 -2.95 -5.40
N SER A 150 -5.72 -3.17 -4.27
CA SER A 150 -7.16 -3.44 -4.23
C SER A 150 -7.98 -2.25 -4.76
N HIS A 151 -7.61 -1.02 -4.40
CA HIS A 151 -8.22 0.21 -4.94
C HIS A 151 -8.06 0.25 -6.46
N ALA A 152 -6.87 -0.04 -6.98
CA ALA A 152 -6.65 -0.11 -8.43
C ALA A 152 -7.58 -1.15 -9.07
N GLY A 153 -7.72 -2.35 -8.48
CA GLY A 153 -8.69 -3.35 -8.91
C GLY A 153 -10.13 -2.83 -8.96
N LEU A 154 -10.58 -2.05 -7.96
CA LEU A 154 -11.91 -1.43 -7.99
C LEU A 154 -12.08 -0.47 -9.18
N HIS A 155 -11.05 0.35 -9.47
CA HIS A 155 -11.09 1.34 -10.55
C HIS A 155 -10.91 0.73 -11.95
N THR A 156 -10.35 -0.49 -12.04
CA THR A 156 -10.21 -1.23 -13.30
C THR A 156 -11.22 -2.37 -13.45
N ARG A 157 -12.18 -2.50 -12.52
CA ARG A 157 -13.13 -3.62 -12.42
C ARG A 157 -12.42 -4.98 -12.48
N SER A 158 -11.34 -5.12 -11.72
CA SER A 158 -10.54 -6.34 -11.67
C SER A 158 -10.50 -6.90 -10.26
N LYS A 159 -10.72 -8.20 -10.13
CA LYS A 159 -10.43 -8.95 -8.92
C LYS A 159 -8.93 -9.27 -8.91
N VAL A 160 -8.19 -8.63 -8.02
CA VAL A 160 -6.74 -8.81 -7.89
C VAL A 160 -6.45 -9.83 -6.80
N ASN A 161 -5.94 -11.00 -7.19
CA ASN A 161 -5.44 -12.03 -6.30
C ASN A 161 -3.95 -11.80 -6.04
N ILE A 162 -3.59 -11.43 -4.81
CA ILE A 162 -2.20 -11.21 -4.42
C ILE A 162 -1.61 -12.51 -3.90
N HIS A 163 -0.57 -13.01 -4.57
CA HIS A 163 0.19 -14.19 -4.18
C HIS A 163 1.50 -13.76 -3.53
N PHE A 164 1.65 -14.07 -2.25
CA PHE A 164 2.85 -13.73 -1.50
C PHE A 164 3.95 -14.76 -1.75
N PHE A 165 5.10 -14.30 -2.23
CA PHE A 165 6.28 -15.12 -2.47
C PHE A 165 7.41 -14.69 -1.52
N ASP A 166 7.99 -15.66 -0.81
CA ASP A 166 9.19 -15.42 -0.03
C ASP A 166 10.39 -15.30 -0.97
N SER A 167 11.03 -14.15 -0.92
CA SER A 167 12.27 -13.89 -1.65
C SER A 167 13.38 -14.91 -1.34
N GLU A 168 13.50 -15.43 -0.12
CA GLU A 168 14.52 -16.45 0.22
C GLU A 168 14.24 -17.79 -0.48
N ASP A 169 12.97 -18.10 -0.75
CA ASP A 169 12.59 -19.29 -1.50
C ASP A 169 12.87 -19.13 -3.00
N ILE A 170 12.65 -17.94 -3.57
CA ILE A 170 13.05 -17.62 -4.95
C ILE A 170 14.57 -17.71 -5.10
N GLU A 171 15.32 -17.27 -4.10
CA GLU A 171 16.78 -17.38 -4.11
C GLU A 171 17.25 -18.83 -4.20
N ARG A 172 16.61 -19.73 -3.42
CA ARG A 172 16.94 -21.16 -3.32
C ARG A 172 16.42 -22.00 -4.48
N THR A 173 15.20 -21.74 -4.93
CA THR A 173 14.46 -22.63 -5.86
C THR A 173 14.24 -22.02 -7.24
N GLY A 174 14.53 -20.74 -7.43
CA GLY A 174 14.38 -20.03 -8.70
C GLY A 174 13.01 -19.39 -8.91
N CYS A 175 12.78 -18.83 -10.10
CA CYS A 175 11.60 -18.02 -10.43
C CYS A 175 10.44 -18.82 -11.04
N GLY A 176 10.48 -20.16 -11.01
CA GLY A 176 9.45 -21.00 -11.64
C GLY A 176 8.03 -20.69 -11.15
N ALA A 177 7.89 -20.33 -9.86
CA ALA A 177 6.61 -19.98 -9.28
C ALA A 177 6.02 -18.66 -9.80
N LEU A 178 6.84 -17.77 -10.39
CA LEU A 178 6.41 -16.50 -10.96
C LEU A 178 5.81 -16.62 -12.38
N GLN A 179 5.98 -17.77 -13.05
CA GLN A 179 5.54 -17.96 -14.44
C GLN A 179 4.03 -17.79 -14.65
N LYS A 180 3.24 -18.13 -13.63
CA LYS A 180 1.77 -18.05 -13.70
C LYS A 180 1.22 -16.67 -13.35
N MET A 181 2.09 -15.71 -13.04
CA MET A 181 1.69 -14.40 -12.55
C MET A 181 1.54 -13.42 -13.71
N ASP A 182 0.57 -12.52 -13.59
CA ASP A 182 0.26 -11.49 -14.57
C ASP A 182 1.13 -10.24 -14.38
N ALA A 183 1.59 -10.01 -13.15
CA ALA A 183 2.49 -8.93 -12.80
C ALA A 183 3.31 -9.22 -11.54
N ILE A 184 4.43 -8.53 -11.37
CA ILE A 184 5.35 -8.67 -10.23
C ILE A 184 5.51 -7.33 -9.50
N LEU A 185 5.26 -7.35 -8.20
CA LEU A 185 5.49 -6.24 -7.28
C LEU A 185 6.60 -6.60 -6.29
N VAL A 186 7.63 -5.75 -6.21
CA VAL A 186 8.66 -5.84 -5.17
C VAL A 186 8.50 -4.64 -4.24
N PRO A 187 8.09 -4.85 -2.98
CA PRO A 187 7.86 -3.78 -2.03
C PRO A 187 9.16 -3.31 -1.38
N GLY A 188 9.02 -2.25 -0.57
CA GLY A 188 10.01 -1.88 0.44
C GLY A 188 10.35 -3.05 1.38
N GLY A 189 11.51 -3.01 2.00
CA GLY A 189 11.93 -4.01 2.99
C GLY A 189 13.11 -3.53 3.79
N PHE A 190 13.36 -4.21 4.92
CA PHE A 190 14.48 -3.91 5.80
C PHE A 190 15.39 -5.12 5.98
N GLY A 191 16.70 -4.86 5.98
CA GLY A 191 17.73 -5.85 6.25
C GLY A 191 18.21 -6.62 5.01
N LYS A 192 19.34 -7.34 5.16
CA LYS A 192 20.09 -7.93 4.05
C LYS A 192 19.51 -9.23 3.47
N ARG A 193 18.64 -9.92 4.21
CA ARG A 193 18.12 -11.25 3.84
C ARG A 193 17.08 -11.16 2.72
N GLY A 194 17.14 -12.10 1.77
CA GLY A 194 16.20 -12.20 0.65
C GLY A 194 16.45 -11.20 -0.48
N THR A 195 17.50 -10.38 -0.40
CA THR A 195 17.80 -9.36 -1.40
C THR A 195 18.11 -9.97 -2.78
N GLU A 196 18.89 -11.04 -2.84
CA GLU A 196 19.23 -11.71 -4.10
C GLU A 196 18.00 -12.40 -4.73
N GLY A 197 17.10 -12.95 -3.92
CA GLY A 197 15.80 -13.44 -4.38
C GLY A 197 14.95 -12.36 -5.05
N LYS A 198 14.88 -11.16 -4.45
CA LYS A 198 14.22 -10.01 -5.08
C LYS A 198 14.88 -9.61 -6.39
N ILE A 199 16.22 -9.55 -6.45
CA ILE A 199 16.96 -9.24 -7.68
C ILE A 199 16.64 -10.27 -8.78
N LYS A 200 16.61 -11.56 -8.45
CA LYS A 200 16.20 -12.63 -9.40
C LYS A 200 14.77 -12.43 -9.91
N ALA A 201 13.82 -12.07 -9.05
CA ALA A 201 12.44 -11.80 -9.46
C ALA A 201 12.34 -10.58 -10.39
N ILE A 202 13.15 -9.53 -10.14
CA ILE A 202 13.22 -8.35 -11.00
C ILE A 202 13.81 -8.69 -12.37
N GLN A 203 14.90 -9.46 -12.39
CA GLN A 203 15.50 -9.97 -13.61
C GLN A 203 14.48 -10.79 -14.41
N TYR A 204 13.76 -11.68 -13.74
CA TYR A 204 12.70 -12.48 -14.35
C TYR A 204 11.64 -11.59 -15.00
N ALA A 205 11.16 -10.55 -14.28
CA ALA A 205 10.19 -9.61 -14.83
C ALA A 205 10.72 -8.91 -16.09
N ARG A 206 11.94 -8.36 -16.03
CA ARG A 206 12.61 -7.65 -17.14
C ARG A 206 12.77 -8.51 -18.38
N GLU A 207 13.26 -9.74 -18.21
CA GLU A 207 13.60 -10.64 -19.30
C GLU A 207 12.36 -11.28 -19.94
N ASN A 208 11.34 -11.58 -19.13
CA ASN A 208 10.10 -12.20 -19.59
C ASN A 208 8.99 -11.18 -19.90
N LYS A 209 9.32 -9.88 -19.89
CA LYS A 209 8.41 -8.76 -20.18
C LYS A 209 7.16 -8.75 -19.30
N VAL A 210 7.27 -9.23 -18.06
CA VAL A 210 6.17 -9.24 -17.08
C VAL A 210 6.05 -7.86 -16.44
N PRO A 211 4.87 -7.22 -16.41
CA PRO A 211 4.67 -5.93 -15.77
C PRO A 211 5.27 -5.87 -14.36
N TYR A 212 6.09 -4.86 -14.10
CA TYR A 212 6.87 -4.75 -12.86
C TYR A 212 6.68 -3.42 -12.15
N LEU A 213 6.35 -3.48 -10.85
CA LEU A 213 6.34 -2.33 -9.93
C LEU A 213 7.33 -2.53 -8.77
N GLY A 214 8.36 -1.69 -8.70
CA GLY A 214 9.29 -1.62 -7.57
C GLY A 214 9.04 -0.42 -6.67
N ILE A 215 8.83 -0.63 -5.37
CA ILE A 215 8.58 0.46 -4.41
C ILE A 215 9.74 0.56 -3.42
N CYS A 216 10.32 1.75 -3.27
CA CYS A 216 11.43 2.06 -2.38
C CYS A 216 12.61 1.08 -2.61
N LEU A 217 12.84 0.13 -1.69
CA LEU A 217 13.83 -0.93 -1.89
C LEU A 217 13.62 -1.70 -3.21
N GLY A 218 12.38 -1.90 -3.66
CA GLY A 218 12.10 -2.51 -4.96
C GLY A 218 12.75 -1.76 -6.12
N MET A 219 12.64 -0.43 -6.14
CA MET A 219 13.31 0.41 -7.15
C MET A 219 14.83 0.30 -7.03
N GLN A 220 15.37 0.40 -5.82
CA GLN A 220 16.82 0.31 -5.58
C GLN A 220 17.39 -1.01 -6.10
N LEU A 221 16.72 -2.13 -5.83
CA LEU A 221 17.14 -3.44 -6.31
C LEU A 221 16.95 -3.60 -7.82
N ALA A 222 16.01 -2.89 -8.44
CA ALA A 222 15.89 -2.86 -9.89
C ALA A 222 17.07 -2.13 -10.55
N VAL A 223 17.54 -1.04 -9.94
CA VAL A 223 18.77 -0.36 -10.38
C VAL A 223 19.99 -1.27 -10.21
N VAL A 224 20.08 -2.01 -9.10
CA VAL A 224 21.14 -3.01 -8.87
C VAL A 224 21.11 -4.13 -9.92
N GLU A 225 19.93 -4.72 -10.19
CA GLU A 225 19.74 -5.76 -11.19
C GLU A 225 20.17 -5.27 -12.57
N PHE A 226 19.71 -4.09 -12.99
CA PHE A 226 20.03 -3.51 -14.28
C PHE A 226 21.54 -3.21 -14.42
N ALA A 227 22.15 -2.67 -13.35
CA ALA A 227 23.58 -2.42 -13.32
C ALA A 227 24.41 -3.69 -13.54
N ARG A 228 24.05 -4.78 -12.84
CA ARG A 228 24.73 -6.08 -12.93
C ARG A 228 24.56 -6.72 -14.31
N ASN A 229 23.32 -6.79 -14.78
CA ASN A 229 22.95 -7.68 -15.88
C ASN A 229 22.91 -6.98 -17.25
N VAL A 230 22.75 -5.66 -17.28
CA VAL A 230 22.64 -4.89 -18.53
C VAL A 230 23.82 -3.92 -18.69
N ALA A 231 24.16 -3.15 -17.66
CA ALA A 231 25.21 -2.13 -17.75
C ALA A 231 26.64 -2.65 -17.54
N GLY A 232 26.84 -3.98 -17.45
CA GLY A 232 28.16 -4.60 -17.32
C GLY A 232 28.88 -4.34 -15.99
N MET A 233 28.16 -3.87 -14.96
CA MET A 233 28.71 -3.58 -13.64
C MET A 233 28.62 -4.81 -12.73
N ALA A 234 29.34 -5.87 -13.10
CA ALA A 234 29.35 -7.12 -12.32
C ALA A 234 29.73 -6.85 -10.84
N GLY A 235 28.86 -7.28 -9.92
CA GLY A 235 29.02 -7.03 -8.48
C GLY A 235 28.47 -5.68 -8.00
N ALA A 236 27.73 -4.93 -8.82
CA ALA A 236 27.06 -3.71 -8.37
C ALA A 236 26.10 -4.00 -7.22
N HIS A 237 26.05 -3.13 -6.22
CA HIS A 237 25.12 -3.29 -5.11
C HIS A 237 24.82 -1.98 -4.38
N SER A 238 24.05 -2.08 -3.29
CA SER A 238 23.82 -1.02 -2.33
C SER A 238 24.85 -1.12 -1.23
N THR A 239 25.43 0.00 -0.80
CA THR A 239 26.30 0.04 0.37
C THR A 239 25.58 -0.38 1.65
N GLU A 240 24.24 -0.36 1.67
CA GLU A 240 23.43 -0.94 2.75
C GLU A 240 23.69 -2.44 2.95
N PHE A 241 23.88 -3.17 1.85
CA PHE A 241 23.98 -4.63 1.85
C PHE A 241 25.42 -5.11 1.66
N ASP A 242 26.17 -4.44 0.78
CA ASP A 242 27.57 -4.72 0.48
C ASP A 242 28.39 -3.41 0.46
N GLU A 243 29.03 -3.12 1.60
CA GLU A 243 29.89 -1.95 1.80
C GLU A 243 31.17 -1.97 0.93
N HIS A 244 31.50 -3.12 0.34
CA HIS A 244 32.71 -3.32 -0.47
C HIS A 244 32.40 -3.47 -1.96
N SER A 245 31.16 -3.20 -2.38
CA SER A 245 30.77 -3.27 -3.78
C SER A 245 31.67 -2.38 -4.63
N LYS A 246 32.22 -2.94 -5.71
CA LYS A 246 33.02 -2.20 -6.70
C LYS A 246 32.20 -1.15 -7.44
N PHE A 247 30.88 -1.33 -7.49
CA PHE A 247 29.94 -0.43 -8.15
C PHE A 247 28.76 -0.14 -7.19
N PRO A 248 28.96 0.76 -6.21
CA PRO A 248 27.93 1.15 -5.26
C PRO A 248 26.89 2.04 -5.93
N VAL A 249 25.97 1.42 -6.68
CA VAL A 249 24.91 2.10 -7.44
C VAL A 249 23.81 2.66 -6.56
N ILE A 250 23.72 2.19 -5.31
CA ILE A 250 22.87 2.74 -4.26
C ILE A 250 23.75 3.05 -3.04
N GLY A 251 23.60 4.21 -2.43
CA GLY A 251 24.40 4.63 -1.26
C GLY A 251 23.79 5.78 -0.47
N LEU A 252 24.39 6.11 0.68
CA LEU A 252 23.96 7.29 1.46
C LEU A 252 24.38 8.58 0.74
N ILE A 253 23.58 9.64 0.82
CA ILE A 253 23.92 10.95 0.22
C ILE A 253 25.30 11.44 0.70
N THR A 254 25.63 11.21 1.97
CA THR A 254 26.90 11.62 2.58
C THR A 254 28.12 10.83 2.10
N GLU A 255 27.95 9.67 1.47
CA GLU A 255 29.08 8.88 0.92
C GLU A 255 29.70 9.55 -0.33
N TRP A 256 28.99 10.50 -0.95
CA TRP A 256 29.37 11.08 -2.25
C TRP A 256 29.65 12.59 -2.20
N HIS A 257 29.39 13.26 -1.07
CA HIS A 257 29.58 14.70 -0.91
C HIS A 257 30.97 15.03 -0.35
N ASP A 258 31.99 15.04 -1.21
CA ASP A 258 33.09 15.98 -1.09
C ASP A 258 33.48 16.51 -2.49
N ARG A 259 34.04 17.72 -2.57
CA ARG A 259 34.55 18.32 -3.83
C ARG A 259 36.02 17.99 -4.08
N SER A 260 36.61 17.09 -3.28
CA SER A 260 38.06 16.80 -3.22
C SER A 260 38.41 15.33 -3.50
N GLY A 261 37.44 14.47 -3.78
CA GLY A 261 37.60 13.03 -3.96
C GLY A 261 37.88 12.23 -2.68
N GLN A 262 37.71 12.78 -1.48
CA GLN A 262 37.81 12.01 -0.23
C GLN A 262 36.46 11.50 0.26
N ILE A 263 36.42 10.19 0.51
CA ILE A 263 35.31 9.53 1.19
C ILE A 263 35.38 9.92 2.68
N GLU A 264 34.54 10.84 3.13
CA GLU A 264 34.34 11.04 4.57
C GLU A 264 33.54 9.86 5.15
N ARG A 265 34.25 8.83 5.62
CA ARG A 265 33.65 7.84 6.52
C ARG A 265 33.48 8.47 7.90
N ARG A 266 32.28 8.94 8.19
CA ARG A 266 31.92 9.43 9.52
C ARG A 266 31.41 8.27 10.39
N ASP A 267 31.95 8.13 11.59
CA ASP A 267 31.55 7.09 12.54
C ASP A 267 30.19 7.40 13.20
N GLY A 268 29.63 6.37 13.85
CA GLY A 268 28.30 6.38 14.47
C GLY A 268 28.12 7.32 15.68
N SER A 269 29.11 8.15 16.00
CA SER A 269 29.05 9.18 17.05
C SER A 269 28.95 10.62 16.50
N SER A 270 29.05 10.80 15.18
CA SER A 270 28.91 12.10 14.54
C SER A 270 27.45 12.47 14.26
N ASP A 271 27.13 13.76 14.39
CA ASP A 271 25.78 14.32 14.26
C ASP A 271 25.10 13.89 12.94
N LEU A 272 23.99 13.16 13.07
CA LEU A 272 23.10 12.52 12.07
C LEU A 272 23.25 12.99 10.59
N GLY A 273 24.34 12.62 9.93
CA GLY A 273 24.61 12.90 8.50
C GLY A 273 24.29 11.69 7.61
N GLY A 274 23.18 11.77 6.86
CA GLY A 274 22.55 10.67 6.11
C GLY A 274 21.04 10.67 6.38
N THR A 275 20.46 11.87 6.44
CA THR A 275 19.16 12.15 7.05
C THR A 275 18.03 11.38 6.37
N MET A 276 17.17 10.77 7.18
CA MET A 276 16.01 10.05 6.68
C MET A 276 15.10 10.99 5.91
N ARG A 277 14.88 10.69 4.62
CA ARG A 277 13.87 11.38 3.82
C ARG A 277 12.51 10.90 4.26
N LEU A 278 11.74 11.81 4.84
CA LEU A 278 10.42 11.57 5.41
C LEU A 278 9.41 12.54 4.84
N GLY A 279 8.17 12.07 4.67
CA GLY A 279 7.04 12.93 4.31
C GLY A 279 6.97 13.24 2.82
N GLY A 280 6.07 14.15 2.46
CA GLY A 280 5.79 14.54 1.07
C GLY A 280 6.94 15.37 0.48
N GLN A 281 7.45 14.97 -0.68
CA GLN A 281 8.49 15.68 -1.41
C GLN A 281 8.14 15.75 -2.90
N THR A 282 8.57 16.83 -3.54
CA THR A 282 8.32 17.09 -4.95
C THR A 282 9.21 16.24 -5.85
N CYS A 283 8.59 15.55 -6.80
CA CYS A 283 9.24 14.79 -7.88
C CYS A 283 8.84 15.38 -9.24
N LEU A 284 9.82 15.85 -10.01
CA LEU A 284 9.67 16.37 -11.36
C LEU A 284 9.71 15.22 -12.36
N LEU A 285 8.67 15.09 -13.19
CA LEU A 285 8.53 13.97 -14.12
C LEU A 285 9.05 14.33 -15.52
N SER A 286 9.94 13.51 -16.05
CA SER A 286 10.57 13.68 -17.37
C SER A 286 9.54 13.66 -18.49
N GLU A 287 9.64 14.58 -19.45
CA GLU A 287 8.71 14.68 -20.57
C GLU A 287 8.75 13.42 -21.46
N GLY A 288 7.58 12.92 -21.88
CA GLY A 288 7.47 11.68 -22.66
C GLY A 288 7.79 10.39 -21.90
N SER A 289 7.99 10.43 -20.57
CA SER A 289 8.11 9.23 -19.73
C SER A 289 6.79 8.51 -19.53
N LEU A 290 6.85 7.22 -19.23
CA LEU A 290 5.68 6.46 -18.79
C LEU A 290 5.14 7.05 -17.49
N ALA A 291 6.01 7.41 -16.54
CA ALA A 291 5.60 8.10 -15.32
C ALA A 291 4.77 9.37 -15.61
N ARG A 292 5.22 10.25 -16.51
CA ARG A 292 4.51 11.47 -16.89
C ARG A 292 3.15 11.18 -17.55
N LYS A 293 3.06 10.12 -18.35
CA LYS A 293 1.78 9.66 -18.96
C LYS A 293 0.82 9.12 -17.91
N VAL A 294 1.33 8.39 -16.91
CA VAL A 294 0.52 7.78 -15.85
C VAL A 294 -0.04 8.82 -14.88
N TYR A 295 0.77 9.81 -14.48
CA TYR A 295 0.34 10.86 -13.55
C TYR A 295 -0.35 12.05 -14.24
N GLU A 296 -0.19 12.21 -15.56
CA GLU A 296 -0.73 13.32 -16.35
C GLU A 296 -0.31 14.73 -15.85
N LEU A 297 0.82 14.81 -15.13
CA LEU A 297 1.28 16.05 -14.46
C LEU A 297 2.79 16.30 -14.59
N PRO A 298 3.22 17.56 -14.82
CA PRO A 298 4.34 18.22 -14.16
C PRO A 298 5.39 17.42 -13.41
N GLU A 299 4.86 17.10 -12.26
CA GLU A 299 5.42 17.37 -10.97
C GLU A 299 4.37 16.77 -10.05
N ILE A 300 4.82 15.92 -9.14
CA ILE A 300 3.98 15.22 -8.18
C ILE A 300 4.59 15.38 -6.80
N VAL A 301 3.78 15.17 -5.77
CA VAL A 301 4.26 15.17 -4.38
C VAL A 301 3.99 13.80 -3.78
N GLU A 302 5.05 13.11 -3.39
CA GLU A 302 4.97 11.73 -2.90
C GLU A 302 5.71 11.52 -1.59
N ARG A 303 5.31 10.50 -0.83
CA ARG A 303 5.79 10.29 0.54
C ARG A 303 7.02 9.39 0.59
N HIS A 304 8.09 9.89 1.20
CA HIS A 304 9.34 9.15 1.38
C HIS A 304 9.47 8.56 2.79
N ARG A 305 10.21 7.44 2.88
CA ARG A 305 10.74 6.87 4.12
C ARG A 305 11.99 6.03 3.84
N HIS A 306 13.07 6.68 3.45
CA HIS A 306 14.32 5.98 3.11
C HIS A 306 15.55 6.86 3.39
N ARG A 307 16.74 6.27 3.29
CA ARG A 307 18.04 6.95 3.54
C ARG A 307 19.04 6.76 2.40
N TYR A 308 18.87 5.70 1.61
CA TYR A 308 19.79 5.32 0.54
C TYR A 308 19.23 5.80 -0.79
N GLU A 309 20.08 6.42 -1.59
CA GLU A 309 19.77 7.03 -2.87
C GLU A 309 20.51 6.34 -4.01
N VAL A 310 20.04 6.55 -5.24
CA VAL A 310 20.80 6.17 -6.42
C VAL A 310 22.06 7.02 -6.53
N ASN A 311 23.20 6.37 -6.78
CA ASN A 311 24.47 7.06 -6.92
C ASN A 311 24.53 7.79 -8.28
N ASN A 312 24.37 9.11 -8.25
CA ASN A 312 24.40 9.97 -9.43
C ASN A 312 25.70 9.87 -10.23
N THR A 313 26.82 9.47 -9.63
CA THR A 313 28.10 9.30 -10.35
C THR A 313 28.07 8.11 -11.33
N LEU A 314 27.26 7.09 -11.04
CA LEU A 314 27.09 5.91 -11.89
C LEU A 314 25.83 5.99 -12.76
N LEU A 315 24.90 6.88 -12.42
CA LEU A 315 23.61 7.02 -13.09
C LEU A 315 23.75 7.27 -14.60
N GLY A 316 24.69 8.13 -15.02
CA GLY A 316 24.91 8.39 -16.45
C GLY A 316 25.32 7.14 -17.25
N LYS A 317 26.03 6.19 -16.64
CA LYS A 317 26.36 4.90 -17.28
C LYS A 317 25.13 3.98 -17.38
N LEU A 318 24.24 4.02 -16.39
CA LEU A 318 22.98 3.28 -16.41
C LEU A 318 22.03 3.85 -17.48
N GLU A 319 21.96 5.18 -17.58
CA GLU A 319 21.18 5.87 -18.61
C GLU A 319 21.69 5.56 -20.03
N ALA A 320 23.01 5.57 -20.23
CA ALA A 320 23.62 5.16 -21.50
C ALA A 320 23.36 3.69 -21.87
N ALA A 321 23.12 2.82 -20.88
CA ALA A 321 22.78 1.42 -21.09
C ALA A 321 21.27 1.18 -21.29
N GLY A 322 20.43 2.22 -21.19
CA GLY A 322 19.00 2.16 -21.51
C GLY A 322 18.05 2.29 -20.31
N LEU A 323 18.55 2.45 -19.07
CA LEU A 323 17.70 2.78 -17.92
C LEU A 323 17.24 4.23 -18.06
N ARG A 324 15.95 4.51 -17.94
CA ARG A 324 15.47 5.89 -17.98
C ARG A 324 15.14 6.38 -16.58
N VAL A 325 15.70 7.53 -16.19
CA VAL A 325 15.26 8.27 -15.00
C VAL A 325 14.03 9.10 -15.37
N SER A 326 12.87 8.64 -14.93
CA SER A 326 11.58 9.26 -15.27
C SER A 326 11.10 10.27 -14.24
N GLY A 327 11.71 10.31 -13.05
CA GLY A 327 11.39 11.26 -11.99
C GLY A 327 12.63 11.68 -11.22
N ARG A 328 12.74 12.98 -10.91
CA ARG A 328 13.86 13.54 -10.15
C ARG A 328 13.39 14.48 -9.04
N ALA A 329 14.10 14.51 -7.93
CA ALA A 329 13.82 15.43 -6.82
C ALA A 329 14.07 16.88 -7.26
N SER A 330 13.14 17.77 -6.92
CA SER A 330 13.33 19.20 -7.16
C SER A 330 14.52 19.73 -6.35
N GLY A 331 15.46 20.42 -7.02
CA GLY A 331 16.60 21.11 -6.41
C GLY A 331 17.84 20.25 -6.11
N THR A 332 17.72 18.93 -5.97
CA THR A 332 18.86 18.03 -5.67
C THR A 332 19.17 17.03 -6.78
N ASP A 333 18.30 16.91 -7.78
CA ASP A 333 18.45 15.98 -8.92
C ASP A 333 18.60 14.50 -8.51
N LEU A 334 18.11 14.15 -7.31
CA LEU A 334 18.08 12.76 -6.84
C LEU A 334 17.11 11.95 -7.70
N CYS A 335 17.47 10.71 -8.01
CA CYS A 335 16.62 9.81 -8.79
C CYS A 335 15.44 9.33 -7.95
N GLU A 336 14.21 9.64 -8.40
CA GLU A 336 12.97 9.28 -7.71
C GLU A 336 12.18 8.18 -8.40
N MET A 337 12.30 8.09 -9.72
CA MET A 337 11.64 7.07 -10.52
C MET A 337 12.55 6.61 -11.66
N VAL A 338 12.51 5.30 -11.91
CA VAL A 338 13.16 4.68 -13.06
C VAL A 338 12.15 3.87 -13.86
N GLU A 339 12.35 3.80 -15.17
CA GLU A 339 11.58 2.98 -16.09
C GLU A 339 12.47 2.37 -17.17
N LEU A 340 11.99 1.32 -17.83
CA LEU A 340 12.66 0.70 -18.97
C LEU A 340 11.83 0.94 -20.24
N PRO A 341 12.26 1.83 -21.16
CA PRO A 341 11.50 2.16 -22.37
C PRO A 341 11.18 0.95 -23.27
N ASP A 342 12.08 -0.03 -23.34
CA ASP A 342 11.93 -1.24 -24.16
C ASP A 342 11.11 -2.35 -23.48
N HIS A 343 10.52 -2.08 -22.31
CA HIS A 343 9.68 -3.01 -21.58
C HIS A 343 8.21 -2.55 -21.61
N PRO A 344 7.22 -3.45 -21.83
CA PRO A 344 5.81 -3.06 -21.92
C PRO A 344 5.34 -2.21 -20.74
N TRP A 345 5.71 -2.60 -19.52
CA TRP A 345 5.49 -1.79 -18.32
C TRP A 345 6.48 -2.16 -17.22
N PHE A 346 7.50 -1.33 -16.97
CA PHE A 346 8.47 -1.53 -15.89
C PHE A 346 8.73 -0.21 -15.22
N VAL A 347 8.31 -0.07 -13.96
CA VAL A 347 8.46 1.16 -13.19
C VAL A 347 8.98 0.84 -11.79
N GLY A 348 9.98 1.59 -11.35
CA GLY A 348 10.39 1.66 -9.96
C GLY A 348 10.26 3.09 -9.43
N CYS A 349 9.80 3.25 -8.19
CA CYS A 349 9.78 4.55 -7.51
C CYS A 349 10.39 4.47 -6.12
N GLN A 350 11.03 5.54 -5.68
CA GLN A 350 11.73 5.60 -4.40
C GLN A 350 10.79 5.94 -3.23
N PHE A 351 9.70 6.65 -3.53
CA PHE A 351 8.62 6.96 -2.60
C PHE A 351 7.65 5.79 -2.39
N HIS A 352 6.68 6.00 -1.50
CA HIS A 352 5.62 5.08 -1.11
C HIS A 352 4.23 5.58 -1.58
N PRO A 353 3.86 5.32 -2.84
CA PRO A 353 2.60 5.77 -3.43
C PRO A 353 1.36 5.13 -2.75
N GLU A 354 1.56 4.03 -2.02
CA GLU A 354 0.48 3.39 -1.27
C GLU A 354 -0.10 4.30 -0.17
N PHE A 355 0.67 5.29 0.32
CA PHE A 355 0.21 6.20 1.37
C PHE A 355 -0.66 7.35 0.87
N THR A 356 -0.67 7.61 -0.43
CA THR A 356 -1.52 8.62 -1.10
C THR A 356 -2.72 7.97 -1.82
N SER A 357 -2.77 6.64 -1.88
CA SER A 357 -3.91 5.87 -2.38
C SER A 357 -5.12 5.94 -1.45
N ASN A 358 -6.30 6.07 -2.04
CA ASN A 358 -7.58 6.02 -1.32
C ASN A 358 -8.63 5.32 -2.18
N PRO A 359 -9.66 4.69 -1.59
CA PRO A 359 -10.61 3.90 -2.36
C PRO A 359 -11.41 4.74 -3.36
N ARG A 360 -11.63 6.03 -3.09
CA ARG A 360 -12.50 6.89 -3.90
C ARG A 360 -11.89 7.23 -5.26
N HIS A 361 -10.58 7.42 -5.33
CA HIS A 361 -9.88 7.83 -6.55
C HIS A 361 -8.78 6.85 -6.99
N GLY A 362 -8.43 5.91 -6.12
CA GLY A 362 -7.26 5.07 -6.30
C GLY A 362 -5.97 5.88 -6.27
N HIS A 363 -4.92 5.28 -6.83
CA HIS A 363 -3.66 5.95 -7.11
C HIS A 363 -3.28 5.66 -8.57
N PRO A 364 -2.84 6.66 -9.36
CA PRO A 364 -2.61 6.50 -10.79
C PRO A 364 -1.58 5.41 -11.11
N LEU A 365 -0.48 5.35 -10.35
CA LEU A 365 0.57 4.34 -10.56
C LEU A 365 0.06 2.91 -10.38
N PHE A 366 -0.73 2.63 -9.34
CA PHE A 366 -1.30 1.29 -9.13
C PHE A 366 -2.38 0.96 -10.17
N THR A 367 -3.18 1.96 -10.58
CA THR A 367 -4.19 1.77 -11.64
C THR A 367 -3.52 1.44 -12.97
N ALA A 368 -2.44 2.13 -13.33
CA ALA A 368 -1.65 1.84 -14.52
C ALA A 368 -0.96 0.47 -14.45
N TYR A 369 -0.45 0.10 -13.28
CA TYR A 369 0.14 -1.21 -13.03
C TYR A 369 -0.87 -2.35 -13.26
N VAL A 370 -2.08 -2.22 -12.70
CA VAL A 370 -3.14 -3.22 -12.88
C VAL A 370 -3.61 -3.26 -14.34
N LYS A 371 -3.77 -2.12 -15.01
CA LYS A 371 -4.07 -2.08 -16.46
C LYS A 371 -3.00 -2.79 -17.29
N ALA A 372 -1.72 -2.63 -16.94
CA ALA A 372 -0.64 -3.34 -17.62
C ALA A 372 -0.70 -4.85 -17.38
N ALA A 373 -1.11 -5.29 -16.18
CA ALA A 373 -1.34 -6.71 -15.88
C ALA A 373 -2.51 -7.29 -16.71
N ILE A 374 -3.61 -6.54 -16.86
CA ILE A 374 -4.74 -6.93 -17.73
C ILE A 374 -4.26 -7.12 -19.17
N ALA A 375 -3.56 -6.13 -19.74
CA ALA A 375 -3.05 -6.20 -21.11
C ALA A 375 -2.07 -7.37 -21.30
N ALA A 376 -1.20 -7.64 -20.31
CA ALA A 376 -0.28 -8.76 -20.36
C ALA A 376 -1.01 -10.12 -20.32
N ARG A 377 -2.10 -10.23 -19.56
CA ARG A 377 -2.93 -11.44 -19.50
C ARG A 377 -3.68 -11.67 -20.81
N GLU A 378 -4.33 -10.65 -21.35
CA GLU A 378 -5.06 -10.71 -22.63
C GLU A 378 -4.12 -11.11 -23.79
N ALA A 379 -2.88 -10.63 -23.78
CA ALA A 379 -1.86 -11.00 -24.75
C ALA A 379 -1.42 -12.47 -24.64
N LYS A 380 -1.52 -13.10 -23.47
CA LYS A 380 -1.26 -14.54 -23.29
C LYS A 380 -2.47 -15.40 -23.71
N GLU A 381 -3.68 -14.90 -23.50
CA GLU A 381 -4.93 -15.60 -23.79
C GLU A 381 -5.30 -15.57 -25.28
N THR A 382 -4.85 -14.54 -26.01
CA THR A 382 -5.02 -14.46 -27.48
C THR A 382 -3.92 -15.29 -28.16
N PRO A 383 -4.22 -16.49 -28.71
CA PRO A 383 -3.21 -17.23 -29.45
C PRO A 383 -2.87 -16.44 -30.70
N CYS A 384 -1.58 -16.35 -31.02
CA CYS A 384 -1.13 -15.90 -32.32
C CYS A 384 -1.81 -16.79 -33.38
N GLU A 385 -2.85 -16.29 -34.06
CA GLU A 385 -3.35 -16.92 -35.27
C GLU A 385 -2.20 -16.87 -36.28
N THR A 386 -1.49 -17.98 -36.40
CA THR A 386 -0.46 -18.19 -37.41
C THR A 386 -1.10 -18.04 -38.79
N VAL A 387 -0.69 -17.01 -39.52
CA VAL A 387 -0.92 -16.86 -40.96
C VAL A 387 0.06 -17.75 -41.72
#